data_AF-A0ABD6B0B0-F1
#
_entry.id   AF-A0ABD6B0B0-F1
#
_cell.length_a   1.000
_cell.length_b   1.000
_cell.length_c   1.000
_cell.angle_alpha   90.00
_cell.angle_beta   90.00
_cell.angle_gamma   90.00
#
_symmetry.space_group_name_H-M   'P 1'
#
loop_
_entity.id
_entity.type
_entity.pdbx_description
1 polymer ?
#
loop_
_entity_poly.entity_id
_entity_poly.type
_entity_poly.pdbx_seq_one_letter_code
_entity_poly.pdbx_strand_id
1 'polypeptide(L)'
;MTVVSAVVATVGLLQNSAAVVVGSMVIAPLIGPAMATAVGTVVDDRKLAARGVALQVGGLLLAVLSAAVFAAALRAIGIVPPATSITSIPEIQSRLAPDFLSLAVAIGAGVSPVR
;
A
#
# COMPACT_ATOMS: atom_id res chain seq x y z
N MET A 1 0.57 -10.42 8.31
CA MET A 1 1.14 -10.22 6.96
C MET A 1 1.34 -8.75 6.62
N THR A 2 0.34 -7.88 6.82
CA THR A 2 0.42 -6.42 6.60
C THR A 2 1.62 -5.72 7.27
N VAL A 3 1.97 -6.11 8.50
CA VAL A 3 3.15 -5.57 9.20
C VAL A 3 4.46 -5.99 8.52
N VAL A 4 4.57 -7.26 8.12
CA VAL A 4 5.76 -7.79 7.44
C VAL A 4 5.92 -7.16 6.06
N SER A 5 4.84 -7.01 5.29
CA SER A 5 4.89 -6.31 4.00
C SER A 5 5.25 -4.84 4.16
N ALA A 6 4.76 -4.15 5.20
CA ALA A 6 5.08 -2.74 5.46
C ALA A 6 6.57 -2.53 5.80
N VAL A 7 7.15 -3.42 6.61
CA VAL A 7 8.58 -3.40 6.92
C VAL A 7 9.43 -3.65 5.66
N VAL A 8 9.09 -4.68 4.86
CA VAL A 8 9.81 -5.00 3.61
C VAL A 8 9.68 -3.87 2.58
N ALA A 9 8.50 -3.24 2.46
CA ALA A 9 8.30 -2.08 1.59
C ALA A 9 9.19 -0.90 2.01
N THR A 10 9.30 -0.65 3.31
CA THR A 10 10.15 0.43 3.85
C THR A 10 11.63 0.18 3.54
N VAL A 11 12.10 -1.07 3.69
CA VAL A 11 13.47 -1.46 3.33
C VAL A 11 13.71 -1.34 1.82
N GLY A 12 12.76 -1.75 0.98
CA GLY A 12 12.86 -1.64 -0.47
C GLY A 12 12.97 -0.20 -0.97
N LEU A 13 12.25 0.73 -0.32
CA LEU A 13 12.37 2.17 -0.61
C LEU A 13 13.72 2.73 -0.20
N LEU A 14 14.24 2.35 0.97
CA LEU A 14 15.57 2.78 1.45
C LEU A 14 16.71 2.24 0.56
N GLN A 15 16.51 1.08 -0.06
CA GLN A 15 17.47 0.47 -0.99
C GLN A 15 17.26 0.89 -2.46
N ASN A 16 16.27 1.74 -2.77
CA ASN A 16 15.91 2.14 -4.13
C ASN A 16 15.73 0.91 -5.06
N SER A 17 14.98 -0.09 -4.59
CA SER A 17 14.72 -1.33 -5.30
C SER A 17 13.23 -1.54 -5.53
N ALA A 18 12.75 -1.14 -6.71
CA ALA A 18 11.39 -1.43 -7.18
C ALA A 18 11.01 -2.91 -7.05
N ALA A 19 11.95 -3.84 -7.28
CA ALA A 19 11.69 -5.28 -7.21
C ALA A 19 11.27 -5.72 -5.78
N VAL A 20 11.93 -5.19 -4.75
CA VAL A 20 11.60 -5.49 -3.34
C VAL A 20 10.28 -4.83 -2.94
N VAL A 21 10.03 -3.61 -3.42
CA VAL A 21 8.76 -2.89 -3.19
C VAL A 21 7.59 -3.66 -3.83
N VAL A 22 7.73 -4.12 -5.08
CA VAL A 22 6.69 -4.91 -5.76
C VAL A 22 6.52 -6.30 -5.10
N GLY A 23 7.62 -6.96 -4.70
CA GLY A 23 7.58 -8.23 -3.97
C GLY A 23 6.82 -8.14 -2.64
N SER A 24 6.91 -7.00 -1.94
CA SER A 24 6.14 -6.75 -0.72
C SER A 24 4.62 -6.70 -0.93
N MET A 25 4.16 -6.32 -2.13
CA MET A 25 2.74 -6.25 -2.47
C MET A 25 2.12 -7.65 -2.57
N VAL A 26 2.89 -8.64 -3.04
CA VAL A 26 2.47 -10.06 -3.11
C VAL A 26 2.21 -10.63 -1.70
N ILE A 27 2.93 -10.11 -0.70
CA ILE A 27 2.82 -10.54 0.70
C ILE A 27 1.59 -9.93 1.39
N ALA A 28 1.02 -8.83 0.88
CA ALA A 28 -0.12 -8.16 1.47
C ALA A 28 -1.45 -8.75 0.94
N PRO A 29 -2.21 -9.55 1.72
CA PRO A 29 -3.40 -10.24 1.22
C PRO A 29 -4.63 -9.32 1.35
N LEU A 30 -4.59 -8.14 0.72
CA LEU A 30 -5.69 -7.16 0.75
C LEU A 30 -6.83 -7.51 -0.22
N ILE A 31 -6.66 -8.56 -1.02
CA ILE A 31 -7.68 -9.04 -1.98
C ILE A 31 -8.94 -9.52 -1.25
N GLY A 32 -8.80 -10.19 -0.09
CA GLY A 32 -9.95 -10.71 0.67
C GLY A 32 -10.95 -9.63 1.11
N PRO A 33 -10.50 -8.58 1.83
CA PRO A 33 -11.37 -7.46 2.20
C PRO A 33 -11.97 -6.68 1.02
N ALA A 34 -11.22 -6.50 -0.06
CA ALA A 34 -11.70 -5.85 -1.28
C ALA A 34 -12.82 -6.67 -1.94
N MET A 35 -12.62 -7.99 -2.07
CA MET A 35 -13.63 -8.90 -2.61
C MET A 35 -14.87 -8.98 -1.71
N ALA A 36 -14.73 -9.00 -0.38
CA ALA A 36 -15.87 -8.97 0.54
C ALA A 36 -16.72 -7.69 0.38
N THR A 37 -16.06 -6.56 0.09
CA THR A 37 -16.74 -5.29 -0.16
C THR A 37 -17.50 -5.33 -1.49
N ALA A 38 -16.85 -5.77 -2.57
CA ALA A 38 -17.46 -5.86 -3.90
C ALA A 38 -18.61 -6.87 -3.96
N VAL A 39 -18.44 -8.05 -3.35
CA VAL A 39 -19.52 -9.05 -3.28
C VAL A 39 -20.67 -8.53 -2.42
N GLY A 40 -20.37 -7.94 -1.26
CA GLY A 40 -21.37 -7.34 -0.37
C GLY A 40 -22.21 -6.24 -1.05
N THR A 41 -21.61 -5.44 -1.93
CA THR A 41 -22.36 -4.42 -2.69
C THR A 41 -23.22 -5.03 -3.81
N VAL A 42 -22.76 -6.10 -4.47
CA VAL A 42 -23.52 -6.78 -5.53
C VAL A 42 -24.73 -7.54 -4.98
N VAL A 43 -24.60 -8.16 -3.79
CA VAL A 43 -25.68 -8.95 -3.16
C VAL A 43 -26.58 -8.12 -2.22
N ASP A 44 -26.40 -6.78 -2.19
CA ASP A 44 -27.06 -5.83 -1.26
C ASP A 44 -26.93 -6.21 0.24
N ASP A 45 -25.88 -6.95 0.60
CA ASP A 45 -25.54 -7.23 1.99
C ASP A 45 -24.69 -6.08 2.55
N ARG A 46 -25.38 -5.06 3.05
CA ARG A 46 -24.77 -3.88 3.67
C ARG A 46 -23.87 -4.22 4.85
N LYS A 47 -24.15 -5.30 5.59
CA LYS A 47 -23.30 -5.72 6.72
C LYS A 47 -21.99 -6.31 6.22
N LEU A 48 -22.05 -7.13 5.17
CA LEU A 48 -20.86 -7.69 4.53
C LEU A 48 -20.01 -6.60 3.86
N ALA A 49 -20.64 -5.67 3.14
CA ALA A 49 -19.97 -4.54 2.52
C ALA A 49 -19.28 -3.64 3.57
N ALA A 50 -20.00 -3.26 4.64
CA ALA A 50 -19.44 -2.44 5.72
C ALA A 50 -18.29 -3.15 6.45
N ARG A 51 -18.41 -4.47 6.66
CA ARG A 51 -17.33 -5.28 7.25
C ARG A 51 -16.09 -5.30 6.35
N GLY A 52 -16.27 -5.45 5.04
CA GLY A 52 -15.18 -5.39 4.07
C GLY A 52 -14.45 -4.05 4.10
N VAL A 53 -15.19 -2.94 4.11
CA VAL A 53 -14.63 -1.58 4.23
C VAL A 53 -13.90 -1.39 5.56
N ALA A 54 -14.50 -1.82 6.68
CA ALA A 54 -13.87 -1.70 8.00
C ALA A 54 -12.54 -2.46 8.08
N LEU A 55 -12.47 -3.66 7.49
CA LEU A 55 -11.23 -4.45 7.43
C LEU A 55 -10.17 -3.80 6.52
N GLN A 56 -10.57 -3.17 5.40
CA GLN A 56 -9.66 -2.41 4.55
C GLN A 56 -9.07 -1.21 5.29
N VAL A 57 -9.91 -0.39 5.92
CA VAL A 57 -9.48 0.80 6.68
C VAL A 57 -8.61 0.38 7.86
N GLY A 58 -9.00 -0.64 8.62
CA GLY A 58 -8.20 -1.17 9.73
C GLY A 58 -6.83 -1.70 9.29
N GLY A 59 -6.78 -2.45 8.19
CA GLY A 59 -5.53 -2.95 7.61
C GLY A 59 -4.61 -1.82 7.12
N LEU A 60 -5.18 -0.80 6.48
CA LEU A 60 -4.47 0.41 6.02
C LEU A 60 -3.85 1.17 7.20
N LEU A 61 -4.66 1.46 8.23
CA LEU A 61 -4.18 2.17 9.42
C LEU A 61 -3.07 1.38 10.13
N LEU A 62 -3.22 0.07 10.28
CA LEU A 62 -2.20 -0.79 10.87
C LEU A 62 -0.90 -0.77 10.06
N ALA A 63 -0.99 -0.83 8.73
CA ALA A 63 0.17 -0.76 7.84
C ALA A 63 0.89 0.59 7.94
N VAL A 64 0.14 1.71 7.91
CA VAL A 64 0.71 3.06 8.03
C VAL A 64 1.36 3.26 9.39
N LEU A 65 0.69 2.85 10.48
CA LEU A 65 1.23 2.97 11.83
C LEU A 65 2.49 2.11 12.02
N SER A 66 2.49 0.86 11.55
CA SER A 66 3.66 0.00 11.64
C SER A 66 4.85 0.53 10.85
N ALA A 67 4.62 1.04 9.63
CA ALA A 67 5.66 1.70 8.83
C ALA A 67 6.20 2.97 9.52
N ALA A 68 5.32 3.81 10.05
CA ALA A 68 5.71 5.04 10.75
C ALA A 68 6.52 4.76 12.02
N VAL A 69 6.09 3.78 12.83
CA VAL A 69 6.82 3.36 14.04
C VAL A 69 8.17 2.76 13.68
N PHE A 70 8.24 1.93 12.63
CA PHE A 70 9.50 1.34 12.17
C PHE A 70 10.47 2.41 11.65
N ALA A 71 9.99 3.36 10.85
CA ALA A 71 10.77 4.49 10.37
C ALA A 71 11.26 5.38 11.54
N ALA A 72 10.40 5.65 12.52
CA ALA A 72 10.75 6.40 13.72
C ALA A 72 11.81 5.66 14.57
N ALA A 73 11.68 4.34 14.71
CA ALA A 73 12.66 3.51 15.42
C ALA A 73 14.01 3.53 14.70
N LEU A 74 14.06 3.34 13.38
CA LEU A 74 15.28 3.45 12.59
C LEU A 74 15.97 4.81 12.73
N ARG A 75 15.17 5.89 12.81
CA ARG A 75 15.68 7.25 13.07
C ARG A 75 16.23 7.40 14.48
N ALA A 76 15.60 6.80 15.49
CA ALA A 76 16.04 6.85 16.88
C ALA A 76 17.35 6.06 17.12
N ILE A 77 17.58 4.98 16.37
CA ILE A 77 18.79 4.13 16.50
C ILE A 77 19.98 4.74 15.74
N GLY A 78 19.81 5.86 15.02
CA GLY A 78 20.90 6.59 14.37
C GLY A 78 21.47 5.91 13.11
N ILE A 79 20.81 4.86 12.61
CA ILE A 79 21.19 4.14 11.37
C ILE A 79 20.88 4.97 10.11
N VAL A 80 19.99 5.96 10.23
CA VAL A 80 19.59 6.85 9.13
C VAL A 80 20.07 8.29 9.42
N PRO A 81 21.06 8.82 8.66
CA PRO A 81 21.47 10.22 8.78
C PRO A 81 20.30 11.16 8.47
N PRO A 82 20.09 12.25 9.24
CA PRO A 82 18.96 13.18 9.08
C PRO A 82 19.01 14.03 7.79
N ALA A 83 19.94 13.75 6.87
CA ALA A 83 20.28 14.59 5.71
C ALA A 83 20.20 13.87 4.35
N THR A 84 19.64 12.66 4.26
CA THR A 84 19.31 12.09 2.95
C THR A 84 17.96 12.64 2.49
N SER A 85 18.01 13.52 1.49
CA SER A 85 16.84 14.06 0.80
C SER A 85 15.97 12.91 0.24
N ILE A 86 14.93 12.51 0.97
CA ILE A 86 13.96 11.49 0.57
C ILE A 86 13.33 11.84 -0.81
N THR A 87 13.33 13.12 -1.18
CA THR A 87 12.85 13.68 -2.45
C THR A 87 13.73 13.39 -3.67
N SER A 88 14.95 12.88 -3.52
CA SER A 88 15.82 12.49 -4.64
C SER A 88 15.74 11.00 -5.00
N ILE A 89 14.86 10.23 -4.36
CA ILE A 89 14.61 8.82 -4.70
C ILE A 89 13.67 8.78 -5.93
N PRO A 90 14.12 8.30 -7.11
CA PRO A 90 13.31 8.23 -8.33
C PRO A 90 11.98 7.49 -8.15
N GLU A 91 11.96 6.46 -7.29
CA GLU A 91 10.76 5.67 -6.97
C GLU A 91 9.72 6.41 -6.11
N ILE A 92 10.12 7.47 -5.41
CA ILE A 92 9.19 8.34 -4.68
C ILE A 92 8.65 9.40 -5.64
N GLN A 93 9.49 10.01 -6.46
CA GLN A 93 9.04 10.98 -7.47
C GLN A 93 8.06 10.37 -8.49
N SER A 94 8.33 9.16 -8.96
CA SER A 94 7.44 8.49 -9.93
C SER A 94 6.06 8.16 -9.36
N ARG A 95 5.92 8.11 -8.04
CA ARG A 95 4.63 7.90 -7.34
C ARG A 95 3.93 9.19 -6.95
N LEU A 96 4.62 10.34 -6.98
CA LEU A 96 4.06 11.66 -6.65
C LEU A 96 3.53 12.42 -7.87
N ALA A 97 3.91 12.03 -9.09
CA ALA A 97 3.44 12.66 -10.34
C ALA A 97 2.59 11.69 -11.17
N PRO A 98 1.34 11.38 -10.74
CA PRO A 98 0.40 10.65 -11.60
C PRO A 98 0.04 11.52 -12.81
N ASP A 99 0.18 10.97 -14.02
CA ASP A 99 -0.08 11.67 -15.28
C ASP A 99 -1.49 11.35 -15.83
N PHE A 100 -1.99 12.09 -16.82
CA PHE A 100 -3.31 11.88 -17.41
C PHE A 100 -3.51 10.44 -17.95
N LEU A 101 -2.43 9.83 -18.45
CA LEU A 101 -2.42 8.43 -18.89
C LEU A 101 -2.70 7.45 -17.73
N SER A 102 -2.21 7.73 -16.53
CA SER A 102 -2.48 6.91 -15.33
C SER A 102 -3.95 6.93 -14.94
N LEU A 103 -4.64 8.07 -15.16
CA LEU A 103 -6.09 8.17 -14.93
C LEU A 103 -6.88 7.30 -15.93
N ALA A 104 -6.52 7.34 -17.21
CA ALA A 104 -7.15 6.49 -18.23
C ALA A 104 -6.95 4.99 -17.91
N VAL A 105 -5.75 4.61 -17.47
CA VAL A 105 -5.45 3.23 -17.03
C VAL A 105 -6.25 2.86 -15.79
N ALA A 106 -6.37 3.76 -14.79
CA ALA A 106 -7.12 3.50 -13.57
C ALA A 106 -8.61 3.23 -13.86
N ILE A 107 -9.21 4.01 -14.77
CA ILE A 107 -10.59 3.80 -15.22
C ILE A 107 -10.72 2.49 -15.99
N GLY A 108 -9.81 2.22 -16.93
CA GLY A 108 -9.81 0.97 -17.71
C GLY A 108 -9.66 -0.28 -16.84
N ALA A 109 -8.77 -0.24 -15.85
CA ALA A 109 -8.58 -1.31 -14.88
C ALA A 109 -9.83 -1.54 -14.00
N GLY A 110 -10.53 -0.46 -13.61
CA GLY A 110 -11.76 -0.56 -12.82
C GLY A 110 -12.95 -1.15 -13.58
N VAL A 111 -13.00 -0.99 -14.90
CA VAL A 111 -14.07 -1.54 -15.76
C VAL A 111 -13.78 -2.98 -16.18
N SER A 112 -12.51 -3.42 -16.14
CA SER A 112 -12.14 -4.78 -16.52
C SER A 112 -12.82 -5.80 -15.59
N PRO A 113 -13.62 -6.75 -16.12
CA PRO A 113 -14.19 -7.83 -15.33
C PRO A 113 -13.05 -8.68 -14.78
N VAL A 114 -12.88 -8.69 -13.46
CA VAL A 114 -12.02 -9.67 -12.78
C VAL A 114 -12.75 -11.00 -12.89
N ARG A 115 -12.35 -11.84 -13.85
CA ARG A 115 -12.77 -13.24 -13.95
C ARG A 115 -11.90 -14.11 -13.07
#